data_AF-A0A7Z1R228-F1
#
_entry.id   AF-A0A7Z1R228-F1
#
_cell.length_a   1.000
_cell.length_b   1.000
_cell.length_c   1.000
_cell.angle_alpha   90.00
_cell.angle_beta   90.00
_cell.angle_gamma   90.00
#
_symmetry.space_group_name_H-M   'P 1'
#
loop_
_entity.id
_entity.type
_entity.pdbx_description
1 polymer ?
#
loop_
_entity_poly.entity_id
_entity_poly.type
_entity_poly.pdbx_seq_one_letter_code
_entity_poly.pdbx_strand_id
1 'polypeptide(L)' 'MPVDLLSSIDAVVRSGRAASRNAFLAHAVRHELERLQREAIDRQFEMMATDAQYQREARRISDEYARSDWEALRVAEDDS' A
#
# COMPACT_ATOMS: atom_id res chain seq x y z
N MET A 1 3.04 11.07 29.13
CA MET A 1 2.00 11.40 28.12
C MET A 1 1.49 12.79 28.45
N PRO A 2 1.30 13.69 27.47
CA PRO A 2 0.78 15.03 27.71
C PRO A 2 -0.58 14.99 28.44
N VAL A 3 -0.80 15.94 29.36
CA VAL A 3 -1.99 15.97 30.23
C VAL A 3 -3.27 16.19 29.43
N ASP A 4 -3.20 17.01 28.41
CA ASP A 4 -4.26 17.28 27.45
C ASP A 4 -4.66 16.00 26.70
N LEU A 5 -3.68 15.24 26.21
CA LEU A 5 -3.92 13.98 25.49
C LEU A 5 -4.58 12.93 26.39
N LEU A 6 -4.10 12.78 27.63
CA LEU A 6 -4.74 11.89 28.62
C LEU A 6 -6.19 12.30 28.90
N SER A 7 -6.44 13.61 29.02
CA SER A 7 -7.79 14.14 29.26
C SER A 7 -8.72 13.86 28.07
N SER A 8 -8.21 13.94 26.84
CA SER A 8 -8.98 13.56 25.64
C SER A 8 -9.29 12.07 25.60
N ILE A 9 -8.33 11.21 25.95
CA ILE A 9 -8.56 9.76 26.03
C ILE A 9 -9.62 9.44 27.09
N ASP A 10 -9.58 10.14 28.23
CA ASP A 10 -10.59 10.00 29.28
C ASP A 10 -11.99 10.35 28.82
N ALA A 11 -12.14 11.42 28.02
CA ALA A 11 -13.42 11.79 27.45
C ALA A 11 -13.96 10.70 26.50
N VAL A 12 -13.09 10.04 25.74
CA VAL A 12 -13.46 8.92 24.83
C VAL A 12 -13.92 7.70 25.61
N VAL A 13 -13.22 7.35 26.69
CA VAL A 13 -13.61 6.24 27.57
C VAL A 13 -14.92 6.56 28.26
N ARG A 14 -15.07 7.77 28.80
CA ARG A 14 -16.31 8.21 29.48
C ARG A 14 -17.51 8.24 28.55
N SER A 15 -17.30 8.53 27.26
CA SER A 15 -18.38 8.47 26.25
C SER A 15 -18.72 7.05 25.80
N GLY A 16 -18.09 6.01 26.37
CA GLY A 16 -18.30 4.61 26.00
C GLY A 16 -17.73 4.20 24.63
N ARG A 17 -16.97 5.09 23.98
CA ARG A 17 -16.37 4.82 22.65
C ARG A 17 -15.13 3.94 22.73
N ALA A 18 -14.56 3.78 23.92
CA ALA A 18 -13.50 2.82 24.21
C ALA A 18 -13.72 2.20 25.59
N ALA A 19 -13.46 0.90 25.71
CA ALA A 19 -13.65 0.17 26.98
C ALA A 19 -12.65 0.58 28.08
N SER A 20 -11.46 1.03 27.69
CA SER A 20 -10.44 1.54 28.61
C SER A 20 -9.42 2.40 27.86
N ARG A 21 -8.60 3.15 28.62
CA ARG A 21 -7.47 3.89 28.06
C ARG A 21 -6.52 2.98 27.29
N ASN A 22 -6.19 1.82 27.86
CA ASN A 22 -5.30 0.86 27.21
C ASN A 22 -5.90 0.29 25.94
N ALA A 23 -7.21 0.00 25.92
CA ALA A 23 -7.88 -0.47 24.70
C ALA A 23 -7.79 0.60 23.59
N PHE A 24 -8.04 1.87 23.95
CA PHE A 24 -7.91 2.99 23.01
C PHE A 24 -6.47 3.15 22.49
N LEU A 25 -5.48 3.13 23.39
CA LEU A 25 -4.07 3.27 23.03
C LEU A 25 -3.58 2.10 22.17
N ALA A 26 -3.93 0.86 22.53
CA ALA A 26 -3.57 -0.32 21.74
C ALA A 26 -4.16 -0.26 20.33
N HIS A 27 -5.40 0.24 20.20
CA HIS A 27 -6.02 0.46 18.90
C HIS A 27 -5.30 1.55 18.10
N ALA A 28 -5.03 2.71 18.71
CA ALA A 28 -4.34 3.81 18.07
C ALA A 28 -2.92 3.43 17.60
N VAL A 29 -2.17 2.72 18.44
CA VAL A 29 -0.82 2.23 18.10
C VAL A 29 -0.89 1.23 16.95
N ARG A 30 -1.84 0.29 16.96
CA ARG A 30 -1.99 -0.67 15.86
C ARG A 30 -2.31 0.01 14.54
N HIS A 31 -3.24 0.96 14.56
CA HIS A 31 -3.61 1.73 13.38
C HIS A 31 -2.41 2.51 12.81
N GLU A 32 -1.62 3.13 13.68
CA GLU A 32 -0.44 3.88 13.26
C GLU A 32 0.65 2.97 12.67
N LEU A 33 0.86 1.78 13.26
CA LEU A 33 1.79 0.79 12.72
C LEU A 33 1.35 0.29 11.34
N GLU A 34 0.06 0.03 11.12
CA GLU A 34 -0.49 -0.37 9.82
C GLU A 34 -0.34 0.76 8.78
N ARG A 35 -0.53 2.02 9.18
CA ARG A 35 -0.28 3.19 8.33
C ARG A 35 1.19 3.26 7.90
N LEU A 36 2.12 3.19 8.86
CA LEU A 36 3.56 3.22 8.59
C LEU A 36 4.03 2.04 7.73
N GLN A 37 3.44 0.86 7.90
CA GLN A 37 3.74 -0.30 7.07
C GLN A 37 3.33 -0.06 5.61
N ARG A 38 2.14 0.49 5.36
CA ARG A 38 1.69 0.85 4.01
C ARG A 38 2.62 1.90 3.37
N GLU A 39 2.98 2.95 4.12
CA GLU A 39 3.91 3.98 3.62
C GLU A 39 5.32 3.45 3.35
N ALA A 40 5.77 2.43 4.08
CA ALA A 40 7.03 1.76 3.80
C ALA A 40 6.97 0.98 2.47
N ILE A 41 5.86 0.30 2.21
CA ILE A 41 5.63 -0.42 0.95
C ILE A 41 5.54 0.58 -0.22
N ASP A 42 4.76 1.65 -0.08
CA ASP A 42 4.60 2.66 -1.12
C ASP A 42 5.94 3.32 -1.47
N ARG A 43 6.76 3.67 -0.46
CA ARG A 43 8.12 4.19 -0.69
C ARG A 43 9.04 3.19 -1.39
N GLN A 44 8.93 1.89 -1.10
CA GLN A 44 9.70 0.87 -1.83
C GLN A 44 9.29 0.82 -3.31
N PHE A 45 8.00 0.92 -3.60
CA PHE A 45 7.51 0.99 -4.98
C PHE A 45 7.89 2.31 -5.68
N GLU A 46 7.87 3.45 -4.99
CA GLU A 46 8.35 4.73 -5.53
C GLU A 46 9.83 4.67 -5.91
N MET A 47 10.67 4.07 -5.07
CA MET A 47 12.09 3.89 -5.39
C MET A 47 12.29 3.05 -6.66
N MET A 48 11.49 1.99 -6.85
CA MET A 48 11.48 1.20 -8.09
C MET A 48 10.94 1.99 -9.29
N ALA A 49 9.94 2.84 -9.08
CA ALA A 49 9.40 3.72 -10.11
C ALA A 49 10.43 4.78 -10.57
N THR A 50 11.37 5.17 -9.73
CA THR A 50 12.50 6.04 -10.12
C THR A 50 13.75 5.28 -10.60
N ASP A 51 13.76 3.96 -10.50
CA ASP A 51 14.87 3.13 -10.97
C ASP A 51 14.80 2.99 -12.50
N ALA A 52 15.63 3.78 -13.19
CA ALA A 52 15.69 3.81 -14.65
C ALA A 52 16.10 2.46 -15.26
N GLN A 53 16.81 1.59 -14.54
CA GLN A 53 17.15 0.25 -15.01
C GLN A 53 15.92 -0.67 -14.94
N TYR A 54 15.17 -0.62 -13.83
CA TYR A 54 13.92 -1.35 -13.68
C TYR A 54 12.88 -0.93 -14.74
N GLN A 55 12.72 0.38 -14.97
CA GLN A 55 11.80 0.88 -16.00
C GLN A 55 12.16 0.41 -17.42
N ARG A 56 13.45 0.41 -17.78
CA ARG A 56 13.91 -0.05 -19.10
C ARG A 56 13.61 -1.53 -19.30
N GLU A 57 13.87 -2.34 -18.27
CA GLU A 57 13.62 -3.77 -18.32
C GLU A 57 12.12 -4.09 -18.35
N ALA A 58 11.31 -3.43 -17.53
CA ALA A 58 9.86 -3.57 -17.54
C ALA A 58 9.27 -3.19 -18.92
N ARG A 59 9.79 -2.13 -19.56
CA ARG A 59 9.38 -1.73 -20.90
C ARG A 59 9.77 -2.77 -21.96
N ARG A 60 11.00 -3.30 -21.90
CA ARG A 60 11.47 -4.36 -22.79
C ARG A 60 10.57 -5.59 -22.73
N ILE A 61 10.23 -6.03 -21.51
CA ILE A 61 9.33 -7.16 -21.29
C ILE A 61 7.94 -6.87 -21.88
N SER A 62 7.38 -5.68 -21.62
CA SER A 62 6.08 -5.29 -22.17
C SER A 62 6.07 -5.27 -23.71
N ASP A 63 7.14 -4.79 -24.34
CA ASP A 63 7.26 -4.73 -25.79
C ASP A 63 7.38 -6.16 -26.39
N GLU A 64 8.10 -7.06 -25.72
CA GLU A 64 8.19 -8.48 -26.09
C GLU A 64 6.82 -9.18 -26.02
N TYR A 65 6.03 -8.92 -24.98
CA TYR A 65 4.66 -9.45 -24.86
C TYR A 65 3.73 -8.88 -25.92
N ALA A 66 3.75 -7.56 -26.16
CA ALA A 66 2.91 -6.95 -27.20
C ALA A 66 3.19 -7.55 -28.58
N ARG A 67 4.45 -7.83 -28.91
CA ARG A 67 4.81 -8.53 -30.15
C ARG A 67 4.25 -9.95 -30.17
N SER A 68 4.38 -10.69 -29.07
CA SER A 68 3.84 -12.05 -28.95
C SER A 68 2.31 -12.09 -29.10
N ASP A 69 1.60 -11.11 -28.57
CA ASP A 69 0.13 -11.03 -28.66
C ASP A 69 -0.32 -10.78 -30.12
N TRP A 70 0.39 -9.93 -30.86
CA TRP A 70 0.14 -9.72 -32.29
C TRP A 70 0.43 -10.97 -33.13
N GLU A 71 1.49 -11.71 -32.79
CA GLU A 71 1.82 -12.97 -33.45
C GLU A 71 0.77 -14.04 -33.18
N ALA A 72 0.28 -14.14 -31.94
CA ALA A 72 -0.79 -15.06 -31.56
C ALA A 72 -2.13 -14.73 -32.24
N LEU A 73 -2.48 -13.45 -32.34
CA LEU A 73 -3.69 -13.01 -33.04
C LEU A 73 -3.64 -13.39 -34.52
N ARG A 74 -2.52 -13.13 -35.20
CA ARG A 74 -2.35 -13.47 -36.62
C ARG A 74 -2.44 -14.97 -36.87
N VAL A 75 -1.85 -15.79 -36.00
CA VAL A 75 -1.95 -17.26 -36.10
C VAL A 75 -3.40 -17.73 -35.92
N ALA A 76 -4.15 -17.13 -34.99
CA ALA A 76 -5.56 -17.47 -34.77
C ALA A 76 -6.47 -17.05 -35.94
N GLU A 77 -6.14 -15.97 -36.63
CA GLU A 77 -6.85 -15.49 -37.83
C GLU A 77 -6.52 -16.32 -39.08
N ASP A 78 -5.28 -16.81 -39.23
CA ASP A 78 -4.86 -17.66 -40.36
C ASP A 78 -5.38 -19.11 -40.24
N ASP A 79 -5.71 -19.59 -39.03
CA ASP A 79 -6.27 -20.93 -38.75
C ASP A 79 -7.82 -20.99 -38.82
N SER A 80 -8.51 -19.88 -39.17
CA SER A 80 -9.98 -19.80 -39.33
C SER A 80 -10.43 -19.73 -40.78
#